data_AF-A0A7Z0SIA3-F1
#
_entry.id   AF-A0A7Z0SIA3-F1
#
_cell.length_a   1.000
_cell.length_b   1.000
_cell.length_c   1.000
_cell.angle_alpha   90.00
_cell.angle_beta   90.00
_cell.angle_gamma   90.00
#
_symmetry.space_group_name_H-M   'P 1'
#
loop_
_entity.id
_entity.type
_entity.pdbx_description
1 polymer ?
#
loop_
_entity_poly.entity_id
_entity_poly.type
_entity_poly.pdbx_seq_one_letter_code
_entity_poly.pdbx_strand_id
1 'polypeptide(L)' 'MKRKPTGFIAICQCGVITGAMDATRTEKADAGRILGKWLNDGCTVEPRFTGTWMETVSPCKCNQEQGYKS' A
#
# COMPACT_ATOMS: atom_id res chain seq x y z
N MET A 1 2.85 7.52 -24.27
CA MET A 1 3.20 8.14 -22.97
C MET A 1 2.95 7.15 -21.85
N LYS A 2 3.91 6.96 -20.93
CA LYS A 2 3.67 6.15 -19.72
C LYS A 2 2.79 6.95 -18.76
N ARG A 3 1.66 6.39 -18.32
CA ARG A 3 0.78 7.04 -17.34
C ARG A 3 1.50 7.13 -16.00
N LYS A 4 1.42 8.28 -15.33
CA LYS A 4 1.90 8.42 -13.96
C LYS A 4 0.84 7.84 -13.03
N PRO A 5 1.23 7.04 -12.02
CA PRO A 5 0.29 6.62 -11.00
C PRO A 5 -0.22 7.84 -10.22
N THR A 6 -1.50 7.82 -9.89
CA THR A 6 -2.19 8.76 -9.00
C THR A 6 -2.08 8.33 -7.55
N GLY A 7 -1.71 7.08 -7.29
CA GLY A 7 -1.50 6.57 -5.95
C GLY A 7 -0.78 5.23 -5.93
N PHE A 8 -0.56 4.73 -4.72
CA PHE A 8 0.10 3.46 -4.46
C PHE A 8 -0.56 2.76 -3.28
N ILE A 9 -0.58 1.45 -3.32
CA ILE A 9 -0.92 0.61 -2.17
C ILE A 9 0.27 -0.24 -1.76
N ALA A 10 0.32 -0.60 -0.48
CA ALA A 10 1.23 -1.58 0.07
C ALA A 10 0.48 -2.84 0.45
N ILE A 11 0.96 -3.97 -0.04
CA ILE A 11 0.41 -5.29 0.19
C ILE A 11 1.45 -6.09 1.01
N CYS A 12 1.08 -6.58 2.19
CA CYS A 12 1.95 -7.46 2.98
C CYS A 12 2.23 -8.77 2.23
N GLN A 13 3.20 -9.54 2.72
CA GLN A 13 3.43 -10.92 2.27
C GLN A 13 2.19 -11.83 2.43
N CYS A 14 1.28 -11.46 3.32
CA CYS A 14 -0.02 -12.10 3.54
C CYS A 14 -1.14 -11.69 2.57
N GLY A 15 -0.87 -10.83 1.58
CA GLY A 15 -1.86 -10.37 0.59
C GLY A 15 -2.83 -9.28 1.07
N VAL A 16 -2.73 -8.85 2.33
CA VAL A 16 -3.54 -7.76 2.90
C VAL A 16 -2.94 -6.40 2.53
N ILE A 17 -3.80 -5.46 2.15
CA ILE A 17 -3.43 -4.06 1.94
C ILE A 17 -3.20 -3.41 3.32
N THR A 18 -1.95 -3.06 3.61
CA THR A 18 -1.53 -2.46 4.88
C THR A 18 -1.32 -0.96 4.80
N GLY A 19 -1.34 -0.40 3.58
CA GLY A 19 -1.21 1.02 3.35
C GLY A 19 -1.76 1.46 2.01
N ALA A 20 -2.22 2.70 1.95
CA ALA A 20 -2.64 3.37 0.74
C ALA A 20 -2.14 4.82 0.78
N MET A 21 -1.64 5.32 -0.35
CA MET A 21 -1.13 6.68 -0.50
C MET A 21 -1.63 7.30 -1.79
N ASP A 22 -2.17 8.50 -1.70
CA ASP A 22 -2.52 9.34 -2.84
C ASP A 22 -1.29 10.17 -3.26
N ALA A 23 -0.68 9.82 -4.39
CA ALA A 23 0.54 10.47 -4.88
C ALA A 23 0.28 11.89 -5.41
N THR A 24 -0.98 12.27 -5.64
CA THR A 24 -1.34 13.64 -6.04
C THR A 24 -1.51 14.57 -4.84
N ARG A 25 -1.73 14.00 -3.65
CA ARG A 25 -1.95 14.73 -2.40
C ARG A 25 -0.81 14.61 -1.39
N THR A 26 0.21 13.81 -1.70
CA THR A 26 1.40 13.62 -0.86
C THR A 26 2.61 14.31 -1.49
N GLU A 27 3.39 15.03 -0.68
CA GLU A 27 4.63 15.65 -1.14
C GLU A 27 5.62 14.59 -1.66
N LYS A 28 6.44 14.93 -2.64
CA LYS A 28 7.35 13.96 -3.28
C LYS A 28 8.35 13.33 -2.31
N ALA A 29 8.86 14.10 -1.35
CA ALA A 29 9.80 13.61 -0.34
C ALA A 29 9.14 12.58 0.57
N ASP A 30 7.94 12.88 1.06
CA ASP A 30 7.15 11.97 1.89
C ASP A 30 6.72 10.73 1.12
N ALA A 31 6.30 10.90 -0.13
CA ALA A 31 5.96 9.78 -1.00
C ALA A 31 7.14 8.82 -1.17
N GLY A 32 8.34 9.35 -1.43
CA GLY A 32 9.56 8.55 -1.48
C GLY A 32 9.85 7.80 -0.17
N ARG A 33 9.67 8.48 0.97
CA ARG A 33 9.87 7.90 2.30
C ARG A 33 8.87 6.79 2.62
N ILE A 34 7.59 6.98 2.30
CA ILE A 34 6.51 6.01 2.51
C ILE A 34 6.76 4.77 1.64
N LEU A 35 7.03 4.96 0.35
CA LEU A 35 7.33 3.86 -0.59
C LEU A 35 8.57 3.09 -0.14
N GLY A 36 9.64 3.79 0.25
CA GLY A 36 10.87 3.17 0.76
C GLY A 36 10.61 2.36 2.02
N LYS A 37 9.78 2.86 2.95
CA LYS A 37 9.38 2.12 4.15
C LYS A 37 8.62 0.84 3.80
N TRP A 38 7.61 0.91 2.94
CA TRP A 38 6.84 -0.28 2.56
C TRP A 38 7.70 -1.37 1.92
N LEU A 39 8.61 -0.97 1.01
CA LEU A 39 9.56 -1.90 0.41
C LEU A 39 10.51 -2.51 1.45
N ASN A 40 11.01 -1.70 2.39
CA ASN A 40 11.86 -2.17 3.49
C ASN A 40 11.12 -3.14 4.44
N ASP A 41 9.83 -2.91 4.66
CA ASP A 41 8.96 -3.77 5.46
C ASP A 41 8.54 -5.06 4.71
N GLY A 42 9.08 -5.28 3.50
CA GLY A 42 8.81 -6.47 2.68
C GLY A 42 7.43 -6.47 2.04
N CYS A 43 6.77 -5.30 1.92
CA CYS A 43 5.51 -5.17 1.22
C CYS A 43 5.71 -5.05 -0.29
N THR A 44 4.77 -5.59 -1.06
CA THR A 44 4.65 -5.32 -2.49
C THR A 44 3.93 -4.00 -2.70
N VAL A 45 4.49 -3.12 -3.53
CA VAL A 45 3.88 -1.83 -3.86
C VAL A 45 3.20 -1.92 -5.22
N GLU A 46 1.90 -1.66 -5.27
CA GLU A 46 1.17 -1.58 -6.53
C GLU A 46 0.76 -0.14 -6.87
N PRO A 47 0.99 0.31 -8.11
CA PRO A 47 0.52 1.60 -8.59
C PRO A 47 -0.99 1.60 -8.87
N ARG A 48 -1.65 2.71 -8.56
CA ARG A 48 -3.01 3.03 -8.98
C ARG A 48 -2.95 4.23 -9.94
N PHE A 49 -3.69 4.16 -11.05
CA PHE A 49 -3.54 5.10 -12.18
C PHE A 49 -4.79 5.95 -12.45
N THR A 50 -5.90 5.71 -11.76
CA THR A 50 -7.16 6.43 -11.92
C THR A 50 -7.30 7.50 -10.84
N GLY A 51 -8.02 8.61 -11.10
CA GLY A 51 -8.31 9.62 -10.07
C GLY A 51 -9.30 9.13 -9.01
N THR A 52 -10.01 8.05 -9.30
CA THR A 52 -10.98 7.41 -8.42
C THR A 52 -10.54 5.97 -8.17
N TRP A 53 -9.97 5.73 -7.00
CA TRP A 53 -9.70 4.40 -6.48
C TRP A 53 -9.93 4.45 -4.97
N MET A 54 -10.37 3.32 -4.42
CA MET A 54 -10.68 3.18 -3.01
C MET A 54 -10.18 1.80 -2.59
N GLU A 55 -9.46 1.77 -1.48
CA GLU A 55 -8.83 0.55 -0.98
C GLU A 55 -9.04 0.50 0.53
N THR A 56 -9.31 -0.69 1.05
CA THR A 56 -9.48 -0.90 2.48
C THR A 56 -8.14 -1.25 3.10
N VAL A 57 -7.61 -0.36 3.93
CA VAL A 57 -6.39 -0.62 4.70
C VAL A 57 -6.74 -1.46 5.92
N SER A 58 -6.01 -2.54 6.13
CA SER A 58 -6.15 -3.45 7.27
C SER A 58 -4.79 -3.78 7.90
N PRO A 59 -4.75 -4.11 9.21
CA PRO A 59 -3.52 -4.55 9.85
C PRO A 59 -2.92 -5.79 9.19
N CYS A 60 -1.59 -5.87 9.17
CA CYS A 60 -0.87 -7.03 8.66
C CYS A 60 -1.21 -8.29 9.48
N LYS A 61 -1.41 -9.42 8.79
CA LYS A 61 -1.76 -10.71 9.39
C LYS A 61 -0.64 -11.76 9.31
N CYS A 62 0.56 -11.41 8.83
CA CYS A 62 1.66 -12.38 8.66
C CYS A 62 2.05 -13.12 9.95
N ASN A 63 1.87 -12.50 11.12
CA ASN A 63 2.17 -13.10 12.42
C ASN A 63 0.90 -13.38 13.25
N GLN A 64 -0.27 -13.35 12.61
CA GLN A 64 -1.54 -13.72 13.22
C GLN A 64 -1.95 -15.09 12.68
N GLU A 65 -1.24 -16.13 13.10
CA GLU A 65 -1.70 -17.49 12.91
C GLU A 65 -3.07 -17.67 13.58
N GLN A 66 -4.09 -17.97 12.78
CA GLN A 66 -5.29 -18.75 13.14
C GLN A 66 -6.08 -18.35 14.40
N GLY A 67 -6.83 -17.24 14.35
CA GLY A 67 -7.61 -16.77 15.50
C GLY A 67 -9.04 -16.30 15.20
N TYR A 68 -9.84 -17.01 14.39
CA TYR A 68 -11.31 -16.94 14.49
C TYR A 68 -11.97 -18.21 13.91
N LYS A 69 -12.05 -19.26 14.74
CA LYS A 69 -13.20 -20.16 14.76
C LYS A 69 -13.89 -19.95 16.11
N SER A 70 -15.07 -19.36 16.09
CA SER A 70 -16.10 -19.48 17.10
C SER A 70 -17.42 -19.12 16.47
#